data_AF-A0A7D9H471-F1
#
_entry.id   AF-A0A7D9H471-F1
#
_cell.length_a   1.000
_cell.length_b   1.000
_cell.length_c   1.000
_cell.angle_alpha   90.00
_cell.angle_beta   90.00
_cell.angle_gamma   90.00
#
_symmetry.space_group_name_H-M   'P 1'
#
loop_
_entity.id
_entity.type
_entity.pdbx_description
1 polymer ?
#
loop_
_entity_poly.entity_id
_entity_poly.type
_entity_poly.pdbx_seq_one_letter_code
_entity_poly.pdbx_strand_id
1 'polypeptide(L)'
;MLAVASCSAEVYLRDGVADGDTFYLADRALTDTDPALQSWVSYSLARSVCQLQIGGENPARASSFECEMMARRLLLDTWLEQHTENPDLADEYLDELSRVHDAGYLDEYVARYFGKRHWELPHDLDETAFNKWRRKNLRGHKPQTRIIGSWNYAKNVTSY
;
A
#
# COMPACT_ATOMS: atom_id res chain seq x y z
N MET A 1 -33.78 -17.92 -16.37
CA MET A 1 -32.41 -18.47 -16.40
C MET A 1 -31.48 -17.37 -15.91
N LEU A 2 -30.93 -17.50 -14.71
CA LEU A 2 -29.85 -16.61 -14.23
C LEU A 2 -28.53 -17.11 -14.83
N ALA A 3 -27.85 -16.24 -15.58
CA ALA A 3 -26.47 -16.48 -16.00
C ALA A 3 -25.56 -16.07 -14.84
N VAL A 4 -24.92 -17.02 -14.19
CA VAL A 4 -23.83 -16.76 -13.25
C VAL A 4 -22.60 -16.47 -14.09
N ALA A 5 -22.17 -15.21 -14.13
CA ALA A 5 -20.87 -14.85 -14.66
C ALA A 5 -19.81 -15.41 -13.70
N SER A 6 -19.21 -16.54 -14.09
CA SER A 6 -18.00 -17.07 -13.47
C SER A 6 -16.85 -16.14 -13.80
N CYS A 7 -16.47 -15.26 -12.87
CA CYS A 7 -15.17 -14.61 -12.91
C CYS A 7 -14.11 -15.68 -12.69
N SER A 8 -13.52 -16.17 -13.77
CA SER A 8 -12.31 -16.99 -13.76
C SER A 8 -11.15 -16.12 -13.27
N ALA A 9 -10.92 -16.12 -11.96
CA ALA A 9 -9.67 -15.67 -11.38
C ALA A 9 -8.60 -16.74 -11.65
N GLU A 10 -8.11 -16.80 -12.88
CA GLU A 10 -6.83 -17.44 -13.15
C GLU A 10 -5.75 -16.59 -12.47
N VAL A 11 -5.38 -17.02 -11.26
CA VAL A 11 -4.17 -16.54 -10.59
C VAL A 11 -3.00 -16.92 -11.51
N TYR A 12 -2.45 -15.93 -12.22
CA TYR A 12 -1.25 -16.08 -13.03
C TYR A 12 -0.10 -16.56 -12.13
N LEU A 13 0.09 -17.88 -12.05
CA LEU A 13 1.30 -18.51 -11.53
C LEU A 13 2.37 -18.39 -12.61
N ARG A 14 2.94 -17.19 -12.73
CA ARG A 14 4.11 -16.95 -13.58
C ARG A 14 5.36 -17.11 -12.72
N ASP A 15 6.04 -18.22 -12.93
CA ASP A 15 7.44 -18.51 -12.59
C ASP A 15 7.94 -18.02 -11.22
N GLY A 16 7.84 -18.89 -10.21
CA GLY A 16 8.66 -18.81 -9.01
C GLY A 16 8.18 -17.84 -7.94
N VAL A 17 7.00 -18.11 -7.35
CA VAL A 17 6.77 -17.68 -5.97
C VAL A 17 7.81 -18.43 -5.13
N ALA A 18 8.70 -17.72 -4.44
CA ALA A 18 9.69 -18.32 -3.55
C ALA A 18 9.02 -19.41 -2.70
N ASP A 19 9.38 -20.68 -2.92
CA ASP A 19 8.69 -21.85 -2.36
C ASP A 19 8.52 -21.71 -0.84
N GLY A 20 7.36 -21.21 -0.39
CA GLY A 20 6.94 -21.13 1.02
C GLY A 20 6.77 -19.74 1.64
N ASP A 21 7.13 -18.65 0.97
CA ASP A 21 6.85 -17.30 1.51
C ASP A 21 5.43 -16.86 1.14
N THR A 22 4.59 -16.60 2.14
CA THR A 22 3.17 -16.28 1.94
C THR A 22 2.75 -15.12 2.84
N PHE A 23 2.06 -14.14 2.27
CA PHE A 23 1.40 -13.08 3.01
C PHE A 23 -0.06 -13.45 3.26
N TYR A 24 -0.45 -13.48 4.53
CA TYR A 24 -1.82 -13.76 4.96
C TYR A 24 -2.50 -12.47 5.38
N LEU A 25 -3.73 -12.27 4.95
CA LEU A 25 -4.59 -11.21 5.49
C LEU A 25 -5.04 -11.56 6.91
N ALA A 26 -5.23 -10.55 7.75
CA ALA A 26 -5.87 -10.75 9.04
C ALA A 26 -7.35 -11.14 8.85
N ASP A 27 -7.89 -12.06 9.65
CA ASP A 27 -9.27 -12.56 9.51
C ASP A 27 -10.32 -11.45 9.39
N ARG A 28 -10.16 -10.37 10.18
CA ARG A 28 -11.08 -9.22 10.12
C ARG A 28 -11.16 -8.57 8.74
N ALA A 29 -10.11 -8.63 7.92
CA ALA A 29 -10.11 -8.09 6.56
C ALA A 29 -11.12 -8.77 5.64
N LEU A 30 -11.52 -10.01 5.96
CA LEU A 30 -12.46 -10.78 5.15
C LEU A 30 -13.92 -10.43 5.45
N THR A 31 -14.21 -9.83 6.61
CA THR A 31 -15.57 -9.61 7.10
C THR A 31 -15.90 -8.17 7.41
N ASP A 32 -14.89 -7.36 7.75
CA ASP A 32 -15.06 -5.96 8.11
C ASP A 32 -15.14 -5.10 6.85
N THR A 33 -16.27 -4.42 6.65
CA THR A 33 -16.52 -3.58 5.47
C THR A 33 -16.18 -2.12 5.72
N ASP A 34 -15.49 -1.78 6.82
CA ASP A 34 -15.00 -0.41 7.06
C ASP A 34 -14.13 0.06 5.89
N PRO A 35 -14.50 1.16 5.20
CA PRO A 35 -13.77 1.61 4.02
C PRO A 35 -12.31 1.95 4.27
N ALA A 36 -11.98 2.57 5.41
CA ALA A 36 -10.59 2.89 5.74
C ALA A 36 -9.78 1.61 5.95
N LEU A 37 -10.35 0.60 6.63
CA LEU A 37 -9.72 -0.71 6.77
C LEU A 37 -9.49 -1.35 5.41
N GLN A 38 -10.47 -1.34 4.51
CA GLN A 38 -10.36 -1.93 3.18
C GLN A 38 -9.32 -1.22 2.31
N SER A 39 -9.19 0.11 2.40
CA SER A 39 -8.07 0.83 1.79
C SER A 39 -6.72 0.32 2.31
N TRP A 40 -6.58 0.11 3.62
CA TRP A 40 -5.35 -0.44 4.20
C TRP A 40 -5.10 -1.92 3.85
N VAL A 41 -6.14 -2.69 3.55
CA VAL A 41 -6.01 -4.05 2.98
C VAL A 41 -5.41 -3.96 1.58
N SER A 42 -5.93 -3.10 0.71
CA SER A 42 -5.36 -2.85 -0.63
C SER A 42 -3.89 -2.45 -0.56
N TYR A 43 -3.54 -1.51 0.32
CA TYR A 43 -2.14 -1.14 0.59
C TYR A 43 -1.27 -2.35 0.96
N SER A 44 -1.76 -3.19 1.88
CA SER A 44 -1.02 -4.34 2.40
C SER A 44 -0.74 -5.37 1.31
N LEU A 45 -1.73 -5.65 0.47
CA LEU A 45 -1.61 -6.57 -0.66
C LEU A 45 -0.64 -6.05 -1.71
N ALA A 46 -0.80 -4.80 -2.17
CA ALA A 46 0.10 -4.20 -3.15
C ALA A 46 1.54 -4.21 -2.66
N ARG A 47 1.75 -3.86 -1.39
CA ARG A 47 3.07 -3.90 -0.77
C ARG A 47 3.64 -5.32 -0.72
N SER A 48 2.83 -6.32 -0.33
CA SER A 48 3.29 -7.71 -0.28
C SER A 48 3.69 -8.27 -1.64
N VAL A 49 2.95 -7.92 -2.71
CA VAL A 49 3.27 -8.34 -4.08
C VAL A 49 4.62 -7.77 -4.50
N CYS A 50 4.84 -6.48 -4.26
CA CYS A 50 6.12 -5.85 -4.58
C CYS A 50 7.28 -6.45 -3.77
N GLN A 51 7.04 -6.77 -2.51
CA GLN A 51 8.03 -7.42 -1.64
C GLN A 51 8.43 -8.82 -2.13
N LEU A 52 7.47 -9.62 -2.62
CA LEU A 52 7.76 -10.90 -3.26
C LEU A 52 8.54 -10.74 -4.56
N GLN A 53 8.21 -9.74 -5.37
CA GLN A 53 8.88 -9.47 -6.64
C GLN A 53 10.34 -9.04 -6.45
N ILE A 54 10.63 -8.23 -5.42
CA ILE A 54 12.03 -7.91 -5.06
C ILE A 54 12.74 -9.17 -4.53
N GLY A 55 12.06 -9.97 -3.72
CA GLY A 55 12.60 -11.18 -3.11
C GLY A 55 13.66 -10.89 -2.03
N GLY A 56 14.61 -11.82 -1.89
CA GLY A 56 15.64 -11.81 -0.85
C GLY A 56 15.32 -12.76 0.31
N GLU A 57 16.20 -12.82 1.30
CA GLU A 57 16.07 -13.80 2.41
C GLU A 57 14.85 -13.56 3.32
N ASN A 58 14.31 -12.34 3.32
CA ASN A 58 13.12 -11.96 4.07
C ASN A 58 12.32 -10.91 3.27
N PRO A 59 11.27 -11.34 2.55
CA PRO A 59 10.44 -10.44 1.75
C PRO A 59 9.84 -9.27 2.56
N ALA A 60 9.52 -9.47 3.84
CA ALA A 60 8.97 -8.41 4.69
C ALA A 60 9.92 -7.20 4.84
N ARG A 61 11.23 -7.41 4.64
CA ARG A 61 12.26 -6.35 4.67
C ARG A 61 12.53 -5.73 3.31
N ALA A 62 12.10 -6.36 2.22
CA ALA A 62 12.21 -5.77 0.90
C ALA A 62 11.38 -4.48 0.84
N SER A 63 11.94 -3.45 0.22
CA SER A 63 11.26 -2.17 0.04
C SER A 63 12.04 -1.29 -0.93
N SER A 64 11.32 -0.57 -1.79
CA SER A 64 11.84 0.47 -2.67
C SER A 64 10.87 1.65 -2.68
N PHE A 65 11.30 2.77 -3.24
CA PHE A 65 10.43 3.92 -3.50
C PHE A 65 9.21 3.51 -4.34
N GLU A 66 9.44 2.83 -5.47
CA GLU A 66 8.39 2.35 -6.36
C GLU A 66 7.38 1.43 -5.66
N CYS A 67 7.84 0.54 -4.77
CA CYS A 67 6.93 -0.30 -4.00
C CYS A 67 6.01 0.50 -3.08
N GLU A 68 6.57 1.46 -2.35
CA GLU A 68 5.78 2.29 -1.44
C GLU A 68 4.84 3.22 -2.21
N MET A 69 5.28 3.74 -3.36
CA MET A 69 4.47 4.55 -4.27
C MET A 69 3.28 3.76 -4.81
N MET A 70 3.52 2.57 -5.38
CA MET A 70 2.47 1.70 -5.90
C MET A 70 1.45 1.37 -4.81
N ALA A 71 1.90 0.96 -3.62
CA ALA A 71 1.01 0.61 -2.52
C ALA A 71 0.17 1.81 -2.05
N ARG A 72 0.75 3.03 -2.02
CA ARG A 72 0.04 4.25 -1.64
C ARG A 72 -0.93 4.76 -2.68
N ARG A 73 -0.63 4.57 -3.97
CA ARG A 73 -1.58 4.86 -5.05
C ARG A 73 -2.81 3.96 -4.89
N LEU A 74 -2.61 2.65 -4.71
CA LEU A 74 -3.74 1.75 -4.52
C LEU A 74 -4.52 2.01 -3.21
N LEU A 75 -3.83 2.39 -2.13
CA LEU A 75 -4.46 2.86 -0.89
C LEU A 75 -5.44 4.03 -1.16
N LEU A 76 -4.97 5.03 -1.91
CA LEU A 76 -5.75 6.22 -2.25
C LEU A 76 -6.87 5.91 -3.22
N ASP A 77 -6.60 5.13 -4.27
CA ASP A 77 -7.62 4.74 -5.26
C ASP A 77 -8.80 4.07 -4.56
N THR A 78 -8.52 3.09 -3.68
CA THR A 78 -9.57 2.42 -2.89
C THR A 78 -10.31 3.41 -1.96
N TRP A 79 -9.60 4.34 -1.31
CA TRP A 79 -10.24 5.34 -0.44
C TRP A 79 -11.17 6.29 -1.21
N LEU A 80 -10.69 6.81 -2.34
CA LEU A 80 -11.42 7.79 -3.17
C LEU A 80 -12.65 7.17 -3.83
N GLU A 81 -12.59 5.90 -4.25
CA GLU A 81 -13.74 5.16 -4.75
C GLU A 81 -14.84 5.07 -3.68
N GLN A 82 -14.48 4.69 -2.45
CA GLN A 82 -15.42 4.56 -1.34
C GLN A 82 -16.00 5.90 -0.88
N HIS A 83 -15.17 6.95 -0.85
CA HIS A 83 -15.60 8.31 -0.50
C HIS A 83 -16.55 8.92 -1.55
N THR A 84 -16.42 8.52 -2.82
CA THR A 84 -17.35 8.94 -3.88
C THR A 84 -18.76 8.39 -3.63
N GLU A 85 -18.86 7.16 -3.14
CA GLU A 85 -20.13 6.51 -2.79
C GLU A 85 -20.69 7.00 -1.44
N ASN A 86 -19.82 7.40 -0.52
CA ASN A 86 -20.19 7.80 0.84
C ASN A 86 -19.41 9.07 1.28
N PRO A 87 -19.90 10.28 0.95
CA PRO A 87 -19.18 11.53 1.23
C PRO A 87 -19.01 11.89 2.72
N ASP A 88 -19.75 11.23 3.62
CA ASP A 88 -19.64 11.43 5.07
C ASP A 88 -18.52 10.60 5.71
N LEU A 89 -17.84 9.75 4.92
CA LEU A 89 -16.67 9.01 5.39
C LEU A 89 -15.53 9.98 5.73
N ALA A 90 -14.84 9.70 6.83
CA ALA A 90 -13.69 10.47 7.25
C ALA A 90 -12.64 9.56 7.90
N ASP A 91 -11.39 9.70 7.46
CA ASP A 91 -10.22 9.19 8.17
C ASP A 91 -9.15 10.27 8.04
N GLU A 92 -8.74 10.83 9.19
CA GLU A 92 -7.86 11.99 9.24
C GLU A 92 -6.67 11.82 8.30
N TYR A 93 -5.98 10.68 8.35
CA TYR A 93 -4.77 10.45 7.58
C TYR A 93 -5.05 10.22 6.09
N LEU A 94 -6.08 9.44 5.75
CA LEU A 94 -6.43 9.21 4.33
C LEU A 94 -6.91 10.52 3.69
N ASP A 95 -7.64 11.35 4.42
CA ASP A 95 -8.05 12.68 3.95
C ASP A 95 -6.86 13.62 3.76
N GLU A 96 -5.86 13.60 4.65
CA GLU A 96 -4.63 14.36 4.43
C GLU A 96 -3.84 13.85 3.23
N LEU A 97 -3.79 12.54 3.03
CA LEU A 97 -3.08 11.91 1.92
C LEU A 97 -3.78 12.21 0.58
N SER A 98 -5.12 12.25 0.55
CA SER A 98 -5.89 12.70 -0.61
C SER A 98 -5.55 14.14 -0.98
N ARG A 99 -5.45 15.05 0.01
CA ARG A 99 -5.02 16.44 -0.24
C ARG A 99 -3.60 16.54 -0.81
N VAL A 100 -2.69 15.65 -0.39
CA VAL A 100 -1.33 15.58 -0.95
C VAL A 100 -1.38 15.13 -2.40
N HIS A 101 -2.16 14.09 -2.70
CA HIS A 101 -2.37 13.56 -4.04
C HIS A 101 -2.96 14.63 -4.97
N ASP A 102 -4.04 15.30 -4.56
CA ASP A 102 -4.71 16.33 -5.34
C ASP A 102 -3.81 17.56 -5.60
N ALA A 103 -2.87 17.83 -4.70
CA ALA A 103 -1.87 18.86 -4.87
C ALA A 103 -0.70 18.45 -5.79
N GLY A 104 -0.67 17.19 -6.26
CA GLY A 104 0.38 16.66 -7.12
C GLY A 104 1.70 16.35 -6.40
N TYR A 105 1.68 16.17 -5.07
CA TYR A 105 2.89 16.00 -4.26
C TYR A 105 3.05 14.60 -3.64
N LEU A 106 2.39 13.58 -4.21
CA LEU A 106 2.46 12.23 -3.64
C LEU A 106 3.89 11.67 -3.67
N ASP A 107 4.62 11.89 -4.75
CA ASP A 107 5.98 11.40 -4.93
C ASP A 107 6.94 12.04 -3.92
N GLU A 108 6.91 13.37 -3.75
CA GLU A 108 7.69 14.08 -2.73
C GLU A 108 7.29 13.69 -1.32
N TYR A 109 5.99 13.45 -1.08
CA TYR A 109 5.50 13.01 0.20
C TYR A 109 6.08 11.64 0.57
N VAL A 110 6.09 10.68 -0.37
CA VAL A 110 6.66 9.35 -0.13
C VAL A 110 8.16 9.43 0.11
N ALA A 111 8.88 10.14 -0.75
CA ALA A 111 10.32 10.37 -0.60
C ALA A 111 10.64 11.00 0.76
N ARG A 112 9.86 12.00 1.19
CA ARG A 112 10.12 12.76 2.42
C ARG A 112 9.84 11.99 3.71
N TYR A 113 8.77 11.21 3.75
CA TYR A 113 8.27 10.58 4.97
C TYR A 113 8.61 9.10 5.10
N PHE A 114 8.75 8.38 3.98
CA PHE A 114 9.01 6.94 3.96
C PHE A 114 10.36 6.58 3.35
N GLY A 115 10.99 7.55 2.68
CA GLY A 115 12.30 7.39 2.04
C GLY A 115 13.34 6.74 2.94
N LYS A 116 14.08 5.80 2.37
CA LYS A 116 15.25 5.17 3.00
C LYS A 116 16.51 5.59 2.27
N ARG A 117 17.63 5.64 2.98
CA ARG A 117 18.94 6.06 2.43
C ARG A 117 19.38 5.29 1.17
N HIS A 118 18.96 4.03 1.04
CA HIS A 118 19.33 3.15 -0.07
C HIS A 118 18.26 3.11 -1.18
N TRP A 119 17.19 3.90 -1.07
CA TRP A 119 16.20 3.98 -2.14
C TRP A 119 16.71 4.88 -3.26
N GLU A 120 16.51 4.41 -4.48
CA GLU A 120 16.60 5.25 -5.67
C GLU A 120 15.33 6.10 -5.73
N LEU A 121 15.51 7.41 -5.82
CA LEU A 121 14.43 8.39 -5.87
C LEU A 121 14.39 9.03 -7.27
N PRO A 122 13.21 9.44 -7.76
CA PRO A 122 13.10 10.23 -8.98
C PRO A 122 13.94 11.51 -8.90
N HIS A 123 14.54 11.91 -10.02
CA HIS A 123 15.42 13.07 -10.08
C HIS A 123 14.67 14.41 -10.13
N ASP A 124 13.38 14.37 -10.46
CA ASP A 124 12.51 15.50 -10.72
C ASP A 124 11.60 15.88 -9.53
N LEU A 125 11.85 15.32 -8.35
CA LEU A 125 11.15 15.69 -7.12
C LEU A 125 11.33 17.18 -6.78
N ASP A 126 10.24 17.94 -6.69
CA ASP A 126 10.28 19.34 -6.25
C ASP A 126 10.10 19.45 -4.74
N GLU A 127 11.15 19.04 -4.01
CA GLU A 127 11.17 19.12 -2.55
C GLU A 127 10.92 20.54 -2.02
N THR A 128 11.30 21.57 -2.78
CA THR A 128 11.16 22.96 -2.34
C THR A 128 9.69 23.38 -2.37
N ALA A 129 9.00 23.11 -3.47
CA ALA A 129 7.58 23.38 -3.61
C ALA A 129 6.77 22.54 -2.60
N PHE A 130 7.05 21.24 -2.49
CA PHE A 130 6.38 20.39 -1.52
C PHE A 130 6.59 20.89 -0.08
N ASN A 131 7.81 21.23 0.32
CA ASN A 131 8.08 21.74 1.66
C ASN A 131 7.35 23.07 1.95
N LYS A 132 7.14 23.92 0.96
CA LYS A 132 6.36 25.16 1.10
C LYS A 132 4.87 24.86 1.27
N TRP A 133 4.32 23.96 0.46
CA TRP A 133 2.92 23.53 0.53
C TRP A 133 2.63 22.83 1.86
N ARG A 134 3.45 21.85 2.24
CA ARG A 134 3.30 21.03 3.46
C ARG A 134 3.21 21.86 4.74
N ARG A 135 4.04 22.91 4.87
CA ARG A 135 4.03 23.78 6.06
C ARG A 135 2.68 24.46 6.31
N LYS A 136 1.88 24.65 5.26
CA LYS A 136 0.56 25.28 5.33
C LYS A 136 -0.56 24.25 5.47
N ASN A 137 -0.43 23.11 4.80
CA ASN A 137 -1.53 22.14 4.63
C ASN A 137 -1.42 20.89 5.53
N LEU A 138 -0.25 20.56 6.06
CA LEU A 138 0.03 19.35 6.83
C LEU A 138 0.61 19.66 8.22
N ARG A 139 0.04 20.66 8.90
CA ARG A 139 0.55 21.08 10.21
C ARG A 139 0.21 20.03 11.28
N GLY A 140 1.24 19.37 11.81
CA GLY A 140 1.05 18.31 12.80
C GLY A 140 0.76 16.93 12.21
N HIS A 141 0.81 16.82 10.87
CA HIS A 141 0.64 15.57 10.15
C HIS A 141 1.57 14.47 10.67
N LYS A 142 1.02 13.25 10.79
CA LYS A 142 1.78 12.05 11.16
C LYS A 142 1.69 11.02 10.03
N PRO A 143 2.83 10.64 9.42
CA PRO A 143 2.82 9.58 8.42
C PRO A 143 2.38 8.25 9.05
N GLN A 144 1.56 7.48 8.34
CA GLN A 144 1.06 6.19 8.80
C GLN A 144 1.41 5.07 7.82
N THR A 145 1.60 3.88 8.39
CA THR A 145 1.72 2.61 7.69
C THR A 145 0.96 1.59 8.51
N ARG A 146 -0.10 1.00 7.96
CA ARG A 146 -0.84 -0.09 8.60
C ARG A 146 -0.77 -1.32 7.70
N ILE A 147 -0.23 -2.41 8.22
CA ILE A 147 -0.21 -3.71 7.55
C ILE A 147 -1.33 -4.56 8.14
N ILE A 148 -2.29 -4.95 7.30
CA ILE A 148 -3.44 -5.76 7.67
C ILE A 148 -3.17 -7.21 7.28
N GLY A 149 -2.23 -7.83 8.00
CA GLY A 149 -1.79 -9.18 7.70
C GLY A 149 -0.41 -9.50 8.27
N SER A 150 0.11 -10.66 7.91
CA SER A 150 1.40 -11.15 8.37
C SER A 150 2.07 -12.09 7.37
N TRP A 151 3.40 -12.12 7.41
CA TRP A 151 4.21 -13.07 6.64
C TRP A 151 4.36 -14.39 7.38
N ASN A 152 4.22 -15.51 6.65
CA ASN A 152 4.82 -16.78 7.02
C ASN A 152 6.01 -17.06 6.09
N TYR A 153 7.05 -17.66 6.65
CA TYR A 153 8.33 -17.85 5.94
C TYR A 153 8.62 -19.34 5.72
N ALA A 154 9.19 -19.65 4.55
CA ALA A 154 9.57 -21.03 4.19
C ALA A 154 10.52 -21.69 5.21
N LYS A 155 11.43 -20.92 5.82
CA LYS A 155 12.44 -21.41 6.78
C LYS A 155 11.87 -21.94 8.11
N ASN A 156 10.59 -21.70 8.40
CA ASN A 156 9.94 -22.19 9.61
C ASN A 156 9.31 -23.58 9.43
N VAL A 157 9.34 -24.15 8.22
CA VAL A 157 8.64 -25.40 7.88
C VAL A 157 9.58 -26.62 7.88
N THR A 158 10.89 -26.43 7.90
CA THR A 158 11.90 -27.50 7.99
C THR A 158 12.44 -27.63 9.41
N SER A 159 11.65 -28.24 10.30
CA SER A 159 12.13 -28.78 11.58
C SER A 159 11.37 -30.08 11.88
N TYR A 160 11.71 -31.12 11.14
CA TYR A 160 11.40 -32.52 11.47
C TYR A 160 12.57 -33.41 11.03
#